data_AF-A0A182XMF7-F1
#
_entry.id   AF-A0A182XMF7-F1
#
_cell.length_a   1.000
_cell.length_b   1.000
_cell.length_c   1.000
_cell.angle_alpha   90.00
_cell.angle_beta   90.00
_cell.angle_gamma   90.00
#
_symmetry.space_group_name_H-M   'P 1'
#
loop_
_entity.id
_entity.type
_entity.pdbx_description
1 polymer ?
#
loop_
_entity_poly.entity_id
_entity_poly.type
_entity_poly.pdbx_seq_one_letter_code
_entity_poly.pdbx_strand_id
1 'polypeptide(L)'
;MGESVDSKTRLEEGRNIPPALKKLLEWDVVMTKQFVSFMLNFVPLRSLRTHCKVLEYSCHGIAWLAGWLAFCWMIDKPDWYQMQVNLFIGLLTDIVMVAVIKAATRRRRPAINDDPLCFGPDKFSFPSGHVSRGVFITTFLIVLDPVTVVFWPPLMAWTVALCISRLILYRHHILDVLGGILLGLFNALLISILWFDQEGSIWLINWITDERVAGAEYAV
;
A
#
# COMPACT_ATOMS: atom_id res chain seq x y z
N MET A 1 -14.50 7.16 -38.09
CA MET A 1 -14.18 5.76 -38.43
C MET A 1 -13.83 5.09 -37.12
N GLY A 2 -14.77 4.33 -36.57
CA GLY A 2 -14.71 3.85 -35.19
C GLY A 2 -13.65 2.76 -35.05
N GLU A 3 -12.61 3.05 -34.28
CA GLU A 3 -11.77 2.00 -33.72
C GLU A 3 -12.57 1.31 -32.62
N SER A 4 -13.14 0.16 -32.99
CA SER A 4 -13.68 -0.81 -32.05
C SER A 4 -12.57 -1.22 -31.09
N VAL A 5 -12.56 -0.61 -29.90
CA VAL A 5 -11.78 -1.09 -28.77
C VAL A 5 -12.31 -2.50 -28.45
N ASP A 6 -11.62 -3.51 -28.97
CA ASP A 6 -11.93 -4.92 -28.79
C ASP A 6 -12.03 -5.23 -27.29
N SER A 7 -13.27 -5.48 -26.84
CA SER A 7 -13.70 -5.57 -25.44
C SER A 7 -13.49 -6.95 -24.83
N LYS A 8 -12.73 -7.82 -25.50
CA LYS A 8 -12.36 -9.12 -24.94
C LYS A 8 -11.34 -8.91 -23.84
N THR A 9 -11.80 -9.17 -22.62
CA THR A 9 -11.02 -9.51 -21.42
C THR A 9 -9.74 -10.28 -21.77
N ARG A 10 -8.62 -9.58 -21.98
CA ARG A 10 -7.28 -10.17 -22.13
C ARG A 10 -6.75 -10.66 -20.77
N LEU A 11 -7.46 -11.64 -20.22
CA LEU A 11 -6.88 -12.63 -19.32
C LEU A 11 -5.82 -13.38 -20.14
N GLU A 12 -4.63 -13.59 -19.60
CA GLU A 12 -3.64 -14.42 -20.30
C GLU A 12 -4.28 -15.78 -20.61
N GLU A 13 -4.06 -16.28 -21.83
CA GLU A 13 -4.71 -17.43 -22.48
C GLU A 13 -4.49 -18.79 -21.79
N GLY A 14 -4.09 -18.84 -20.51
CA GLY A 14 -3.73 -20.07 -19.80
C GLY A 14 -4.46 -20.37 -18.50
N ARG A 15 -5.29 -19.47 -17.95
CA ARG A 15 -5.94 -19.69 -16.64
C ARG A 15 -7.44 -19.95 -16.76
N ASN A 16 -7.87 -21.15 -16.38
CA ASN A 16 -9.28 -21.49 -16.21
C ASN A 16 -9.86 -20.73 -15.00
N ILE A 17 -10.45 -19.57 -15.27
CA ILE A 17 -11.12 -18.74 -14.27
C ILE A 17 -12.59 -19.16 -14.20
N PRO A 18 -13.15 -19.40 -13.00
CA PRO A 18 -14.57 -19.72 -12.86
C PRO A 18 -15.46 -18.65 -13.52
N PRO A 19 -16.54 -19.05 -14.21
CA PRO A 19 -17.38 -18.12 -14.98
C PRO A 19 -17.99 -17.01 -14.11
N ALA A 20 -18.33 -17.31 -12.85
CA ALA A 20 -18.81 -16.32 -11.89
C ALA A 20 -17.76 -15.24 -11.59
N LEU A 21 -16.50 -15.63 -11.39
CA LEU A 21 -15.40 -14.70 -11.13
C LEU A 21 -15.10 -13.84 -12.35
N LYS A 22 -15.14 -14.42 -13.56
CA LYS A 22 -14.99 -13.64 -14.79
C LYS A 22 -16.06 -12.56 -14.92
N LYS A 23 -17.32 -12.90 -14.67
CA LYS A 23 -18.45 -11.95 -14.69
C LYS A 23 -18.27 -10.83 -13.66
N LEU A 24 -17.81 -11.15 -12.46
CA LEU A 24 -17.52 -10.17 -11.41
C LEU A 24 -16.41 -9.19 -11.83
N LEU A 25 -15.33 -9.72 -12.42
CA LEU A 25 -14.21 -8.90 -12.90
C LEU A 25 -14.61 -7.99 -14.06
N GLU A 26 -15.45 -8.47 -14.99
CA GLU A 26 -15.99 -7.66 -16.08
C GLU A 26 -16.90 -6.53 -15.56
N TRP A 27 -17.75 -6.84 -14.58
CA TRP A 27 -18.58 -5.86 -13.90
C TRP A 27 -17.73 -4.78 -13.19
N ASP A 28 -16.66 -5.17 -12.49
CA ASP A 28 -15.73 -4.24 -11.85
C ASP A 28 -15.06 -3.29 -12.85
N VAL A 29 -14.70 -3.78 -14.05
CA VAL A 29 -14.15 -2.93 -15.12
C VAL A 29 -15.16 -1.87 -15.56
N VAL A 30 -16.43 -2.25 -15.76
CA VAL A 30 -17.50 -1.33 -16.18
C VAL A 30 -17.79 -0.30 -15.09
N MET A 31 -17.95 -0.77 -13.84
CA MET A 31 -18.20 0.10 -12.69
C MET A 31 -17.06 1.09 -12.46
N THR A 32 -15.82 0.62 -12.54
CA THR A 32 -14.64 1.49 -12.42
C THR A 32 -14.66 2.59 -13.48
N LYS A 33 -14.97 2.25 -14.74
CA LYS A 33 -15.06 3.25 -15.83
C LYS A 33 -16.14 4.29 -15.56
N GLN A 34 -17.35 3.86 -15.20
CA GLN A 34 -18.45 4.76 -14.90
C GLN A 34 -18.14 5.70 -13.74
N PHE A 35 -17.58 5.16 -12.65
CA PHE A 35 -17.17 5.95 -11.49
C PHE A 35 -16.11 6.99 -11.85
N VAL A 36 -15.08 6.60 -12.60
CA VAL A 36 -14.01 7.52 -12.99
C VAL A 36 -14.54 8.59 -13.93
N SER A 37 -15.36 8.26 -14.93
CA SER A 37 -16.00 9.25 -15.80
C SER A 37 -16.89 10.22 -15.02
N PHE A 38 -17.67 9.73 -14.05
CA PHE A 38 -18.46 10.57 -13.16
C PHE A 38 -17.57 11.53 -12.36
N MET A 39 -16.53 11.03 -11.70
CA MET A 39 -15.61 11.86 -10.91
C MET A 39 -14.89 12.91 -11.75
N LEU A 40 -14.49 12.57 -12.98
CA LEU A 40 -13.82 13.51 -13.89
C LEU A 40 -14.76 14.64 -14.36
N ASN A 41 -16.09 14.45 -14.34
CA ASN A 41 -17.04 15.52 -14.67
C ASN A 41 -17.13 16.59 -13.57
N PHE A 42 -16.86 16.24 -12.31
CA PHE A 42 -16.92 17.17 -11.19
C PHE A 42 -15.59 17.89 -10.91
N VAL A 43 -14.48 17.47 -11.51
CA VAL A 43 -13.14 17.88 -11.07
C VAL A 43 -12.29 18.50 -12.19
N PRO A 44 -11.66 19.68 -12.00
CA PRO A 44 -10.74 20.26 -12.97
C PRO A 44 -9.48 19.38 -13.18
N LEU A 45 -9.34 18.86 -14.40
CA LEU A 45 -8.53 17.69 -14.77
C LEU A 45 -7.00 17.83 -14.60
N ARG A 46 -6.45 19.04 -14.73
CA ARG A 46 -4.98 19.23 -14.73
C ARG A 46 -4.39 19.34 -13.34
N SER A 47 -5.03 20.11 -12.46
CA SER A 47 -4.55 20.29 -11.09
C SER A 47 -4.60 18.98 -10.33
N LEU A 48 -5.70 18.24 -10.44
CA LEU A 48 -5.90 17.01 -9.67
C LEU A 48 -4.88 15.92 -10.02
N ARG A 49 -4.52 15.76 -11.30
CA ARG A 49 -3.54 14.75 -11.70
C ARG A 49 -2.18 14.98 -11.04
N THR A 50 -1.77 16.23 -10.89
CA THR A 50 -0.54 16.59 -10.17
C THR A 50 -0.64 16.27 -8.68
N HIS A 51 -1.75 16.65 -8.04
CA HIS A 51 -1.97 16.34 -6.62
C HIS A 51 -2.03 14.83 -6.36
N CYS A 52 -2.68 14.06 -7.23
CA CYS A 52 -2.73 12.60 -7.13
C CYS A 52 -1.36 11.94 -7.33
N LYS A 53 -0.47 12.51 -8.14
CA LYS A 53 0.92 12.04 -8.27
C LYS A 53 1.74 12.32 -7.01
N VAL A 54 1.60 13.50 -6.41
CA VAL A 54 2.24 13.79 -5.11
C VAL A 54 1.77 12.78 -4.08
N LEU A 55 0.48 12.46 -4.09
CA LEU A 55 -0.10 11.49 -3.19
C LEU A 55 0.37 10.05 -3.47
N GLU A 56 0.66 9.70 -4.72
CA GLU A 56 1.32 8.45 -5.11
C GLU A 56 2.70 8.33 -4.46
N TYR A 57 3.54 9.36 -4.63
CA TYR A 57 4.85 9.40 -4.01
C TYR A 57 4.78 9.35 -2.49
N SER A 58 3.79 10.02 -1.88
CA SER A 58 3.59 10.02 -0.42
C SER A 58 3.34 8.63 0.17
N CYS A 59 2.89 7.66 -0.63
CA CYS A 59 2.63 6.29 -0.17
C CYS A 59 3.51 5.27 -0.90
N HIS A 60 4.62 5.71 -1.50
CA HIS A 60 5.55 4.80 -2.16
C HIS A 60 6.28 3.93 -1.12
N GLY A 61 6.36 2.61 -1.37
CA GLY A 61 6.89 1.66 -0.38
C GLY A 61 8.35 1.94 0.00
N ILE A 62 9.18 2.26 -0.99
CA ILE A 62 10.58 2.63 -0.77
C ILE A 62 10.69 3.90 0.06
N ALA A 63 9.85 4.91 -0.20
CA ALA A 63 9.87 6.17 0.54
C ALA A 63 9.49 5.96 2.02
N TRP A 64 8.47 5.14 2.29
CA TRP A 64 8.07 4.80 3.65
C TRP A 64 9.11 3.97 4.40
N LEU A 65 9.68 2.94 3.76
CA LEU A 65 10.74 2.15 4.39
C LEU A 65 11.97 2.98 4.69
N ALA A 66 12.47 3.76 3.72
CA ALA A 66 13.64 4.60 3.92
C ALA A 66 13.38 5.71 4.95
N GLY A 67 12.22 6.35 4.89
CA GLY A 67 11.81 7.39 5.84
C GLY A 67 11.66 6.84 7.26
N TRP A 68 11.07 5.65 7.41
CA TRP A 68 10.91 5.02 8.73
C TRP A 68 12.25 4.57 9.30
N LEU A 69 13.14 3.99 8.49
CA LEU A 69 14.49 3.65 8.91
C LEU A 69 15.29 4.89 9.34
N ALA A 70 15.20 5.98 8.59
CA ALA A 70 15.81 7.25 8.96
C ALA A 70 15.24 7.78 10.28
N PHE A 71 13.92 7.67 10.49
CA PHE A 71 13.28 8.04 11.74
C PHE A 71 13.77 7.20 12.93
N CYS A 72 13.85 5.88 12.80
CA CYS A 72 14.40 5.00 13.83
C CYS A 72 15.85 5.36 14.16
N TRP A 73 16.66 5.69 13.16
CA TRP A 73 18.06 6.08 13.36
C TRP A 73 18.22 7.47 14.02
N MET A 74 17.36 8.42 13.66
CA MET A 74 17.42 9.79 14.22
C MET A 74 16.84 9.88 15.64
N ILE A 75 15.88 9.02 15.99
CA ILE A 75 15.23 9.01 17.29
C ILE A 75 15.59 7.71 18.02
N ASP A 76 16.77 7.74 18.60
CA ASP A 76 17.28 6.66 19.45
C ASP A 76 16.83 6.87 20.90
N LYS A 77 15.55 6.58 21.16
CA LYS A 77 14.94 6.70 22.50
C LYS A 77 14.12 5.46 22.82
N PRO A 78 14.39 4.78 23.96
CA PRO A 78 13.67 3.57 24.34
C PRO A 78 12.15 3.72 24.27
N ASP A 79 11.59 4.83 24.77
CA ASP A 79 10.14 5.09 24.78
C ASP A 79 9.46 4.98 23.40
N TRP A 80 10.22 5.11 22.30
CA TRP A 80 9.70 5.07 20.92
C TRP A 80 9.91 3.72 20.24
N TYR A 81 10.72 2.83 20.83
CA TYR A 81 11.12 1.57 20.23
C TYR A 81 9.94 0.65 19.95
N GLN A 82 8.96 0.59 20.85
CA GLN A 82 7.77 -0.23 20.64
C GLN A 82 7.00 0.17 19.38
N MET A 83 6.75 1.47 19.18
CA MET A 83 6.12 1.98 17.96
C MET A 83 7.00 1.74 16.72
N GLN A 84 8.30 2.05 16.84
CA GLN A 84 9.26 1.92 15.74
C GLN A 84 9.36 0.49 15.20
N VAL A 85 9.53 -0.49 16.08
CA VAL A 85 9.66 -1.90 15.74
C VAL A 85 8.37 -2.44 15.14
N ASN A 86 7.23 -2.25 15.82
CA ASN A 86 5.96 -2.81 15.36
C ASN A 86 5.50 -2.21 14.02
N LEU A 87 5.68 -0.89 13.82
CA LEU A 87 5.34 -0.29 12.52
C LEU A 87 6.27 -0.79 11.41
N PHE A 88 7.57 -0.93 11.70
CA PHE A 88 8.52 -1.42 10.71
C PHE A 88 8.22 -2.86 10.27
N ILE A 89 7.97 -3.76 11.24
CA ILE A 89 7.54 -5.14 10.97
C ILE A 89 6.24 -5.14 10.15
N GLY A 90 5.28 -4.27 10.50
CA GLY A 90 4.04 -4.13 9.76
C GLY A 90 4.23 -3.67 8.31
N LEU A 91 5.14 -2.71 8.06
CA LEU A 91 5.47 -2.28 6.69
C LEU A 91 6.13 -3.40 5.87
N LEU A 92 7.03 -4.18 6.47
CA LEU A 92 7.64 -5.34 5.81
C LEU A 92 6.60 -6.41 5.49
N THR A 93 5.73 -6.71 6.44
CA THR A 93 4.70 -7.74 6.29
C THR A 93 3.67 -7.34 5.22
N ASP A 94 3.28 -6.06 5.15
CA ASP A 94 2.44 -5.53 4.07
C ASP A 94 3.06 -5.77 2.69
N ILE A 95 4.35 -5.44 2.53
CA ILE A 95 5.08 -5.63 1.26
C ILE A 95 5.07 -7.10 0.84
N VAL A 96 5.36 -8.01 1.78
CA VAL A 96 5.37 -9.46 1.51
C VAL A 96 3.97 -9.94 1.12
N MET A 97 2.93 -9.60 1.89
CA MET A 97 1.55 -10.01 1.59
C MET A 97 1.08 -9.48 0.23
N VAL A 98 1.31 -8.19 -0.07
CA VAL A 98 0.96 -7.59 -1.35
C VAL A 98 1.69 -8.31 -2.49
N ALA A 99 2.99 -8.58 -2.34
CA ALA A 99 3.77 -9.27 -3.37
C ALA A 99 3.26 -10.69 -3.64
N VAL A 100 2.96 -11.46 -2.58
CA VAL A 100 2.42 -12.82 -2.67
C VAL A 100 1.05 -12.81 -3.36
N ILE A 101 0.13 -11.95 -2.94
CA ILE A 101 -1.22 -11.91 -3.54
C ILE A 101 -1.16 -11.41 -4.98
N LYS A 102 -0.30 -10.44 -5.31
CA LYS A 102 -0.08 -10.00 -6.69
C LYS A 102 0.47 -11.13 -7.56
N ALA A 103 1.45 -11.89 -7.06
CA ALA A 103 2.02 -13.04 -7.77
C ALA A 103 1.00 -14.18 -7.97
N ALA A 104 0.08 -14.37 -7.03
CA ALA A 104 -0.97 -15.38 -7.07
C ALA A 104 -2.14 -15.00 -7.99
N THR A 105 -2.60 -13.74 -7.94
CA THR A 105 -3.78 -13.28 -8.69
C THR A 105 -3.43 -12.86 -10.12
N ARG A 106 -2.27 -12.25 -10.33
CA ARG A 106 -1.77 -11.77 -11.63
C ARG A 106 -2.77 -10.92 -12.41
N ARG A 107 -3.61 -10.17 -11.71
CA ARG A 107 -4.64 -9.32 -12.33
C ARG A 107 -4.00 -8.18 -13.13
N ARG A 108 -4.46 -7.94 -14.36
CA ARG A 108 -3.99 -6.80 -15.19
C ARG A 108 -4.56 -5.46 -14.73
N ARG A 109 -3.77 -4.40 -14.87
CA ARG A 109 -4.14 -3.01 -14.57
C ARG A 109 -5.10 -2.42 -15.63
N PRO A 110 -5.91 -1.41 -15.27
CA PRO A 110 -6.81 -0.72 -16.20
C PRO A 110 -6.10 0.04 -17.33
N ALA A 111 -4.92 0.61 -17.04
CA ALA A 111 -4.07 1.33 -17.99
C ALA A 111 -2.64 0.77 -18.02
N ILE A 112 -1.95 0.97 -19.14
CA ILE A 112 -0.52 0.66 -19.27
C ILE A 112 0.26 1.53 -18.27
N ASN A 113 1.18 0.92 -17.54
CA ASN A 113 1.89 1.59 -16.47
C ASN A 113 3.11 2.32 -17.03
N ASP A 114 2.96 3.62 -17.35
CA ASP A 114 4.07 4.48 -17.80
C ASP A 114 5.01 4.92 -16.67
N ASP A 115 5.03 4.23 -15.53
CA ASP A 115 5.85 4.60 -14.38
C ASP A 115 7.25 3.98 -14.51
N PRO A 116 8.31 4.78 -14.71
CA PRO A 116 9.67 4.27 -14.87
C PRO A 116 10.23 3.61 -13.60
N LEU A 117 9.56 3.78 -12.44
CA LEU A 117 9.92 3.12 -11.18
C LEU A 117 9.15 1.81 -10.93
N CYS A 118 8.31 1.36 -11.87
CA CYS A 118 7.56 0.12 -11.77
C CYS A 118 8.46 -1.11 -12.01
N PHE A 119 9.05 -1.65 -10.94
CA PHE A 119 9.83 -2.89 -10.99
C PHE A 119 9.04 -4.10 -10.42
N GLY A 120 9.14 -5.25 -11.09
CA GLY A 120 8.69 -6.55 -10.55
C GLY A 120 7.17 -6.76 -10.41
N PRO A 121 6.65 -7.25 -9.25
CA PRO A 121 5.25 -7.60 -9.05
C PRO A 121 4.28 -6.42 -9.21
N ASP A 122 4.81 -5.20 -9.33
CA ASP A 122 4.02 -4.02 -9.58
C ASP A 122 3.37 -3.99 -10.98
N LYS A 123 3.66 -4.95 -11.86
CA LYS A 123 2.88 -5.17 -13.09
C LYS A 123 1.41 -5.53 -12.80
N PHE A 124 1.12 -6.15 -11.66
CA PHE A 124 -0.23 -6.61 -11.30
C PHE A 124 -1.02 -5.58 -10.49
N SER A 125 -2.33 -5.58 -10.68
CA SER A 125 -3.23 -4.58 -10.11
C SER A 125 -3.83 -4.97 -8.76
N PHE A 126 -4.06 -6.26 -8.51
CA PHE A 126 -4.73 -6.73 -7.28
C PHE A 126 -3.74 -7.31 -6.27
N PRO A 127 -3.79 -6.90 -4.99
CA PRO A 127 -4.52 -5.75 -4.45
C PRO A 127 -3.73 -4.45 -4.67
N SER A 128 -4.37 -3.31 -4.40
CA SER A 128 -3.69 -2.01 -4.38
C SER A 128 -2.75 -1.91 -3.19
N GLY A 129 -1.44 -2.07 -3.43
CA GLY A 129 -0.42 -1.98 -2.37
C GLY A 129 -0.29 -0.60 -1.73
N HIS A 130 -0.54 0.49 -2.48
CA HIS A 130 -0.60 1.83 -1.90
C HIS A 130 -1.75 1.94 -0.89
N VAL A 131 -2.93 1.42 -1.26
CA VAL A 131 -4.10 1.46 -0.38
C VAL A 131 -3.90 0.58 0.85
N SER A 132 -3.36 -0.64 0.68
CA SER A 132 -3.03 -1.53 1.79
C SER A 132 -2.12 -0.86 2.81
N ARG A 133 -1.01 -0.28 2.35
CA ARG A 133 -0.07 0.45 3.20
C ARG A 133 -0.68 1.67 3.88
N GLY A 134 -1.39 2.53 3.13
CA GLY A 134 -1.99 3.75 3.70
C GLY A 134 -3.03 3.43 4.78
N VAL A 135 -3.86 2.41 4.53
CA VAL A 135 -4.83 1.90 5.51
C VAL A 135 -4.12 1.31 6.72
N PHE A 136 -3.11 0.45 6.54
CA PHE A 136 -2.33 -0.11 7.63
C PHE A 136 -1.71 0.99 8.51
N ILE A 137 -0.99 1.96 7.93
CA ILE A 137 -0.35 3.06 8.67
C ILE A 137 -1.40 3.88 9.44
N THR A 138 -2.52 4.21 8.79
CA THR A 138 -3.58 5.01 9.44
C THR A 138 -4.22 4.25 10.58
N THR A 139 -4.54 2.97 10.39
CA THR A 139 -5.08 2.12 11.46
C THR A 139 -4.08 1.95 12.59
N PHE A 140 -2.80 1.78 12.29
CA PHE A 140 -1.74 1.69 13.29
C PHE A 140 -1.70 2.93 14.17
N LEU A 141 -1.61 4.12 13.56
CA LEU A 141 -1.46 5.39 14.27
C LEU A 141 -2.75 5.92 14.91
N ILE A 142 -3.90 5.30 14.67
CA ILE A 142 -5.18 5.69 15.29
C ILE A 142 -5.64 4.66 16.32
N VAL A 143 -5.34 3.38 16.12
CA VAL A 143 -5.91 2.28 16.91
C VAL A 143 -4.87 1.52 17.73
N LEU A 144 -3.73 1.15 17.13
CA LEU A 144 -2.73 0.32 17.81
C LEU A 144 -1.81 1.15 18.71
N ASP A 145 -1.22 2.20 18.14
CA ASP A 145 -0.38 3.16 18.84
C ASP A 145 -0.88 4.58 18.52
N PRO A 146 -1.94 5.04 19.22
CA PRO A 146 -2.67 6.23 18.84
C PRO A 146 -1.82 7.49 19.05
N VAL A 147 -1.57 8.20 17.95
CA VAL A 147 -1.04 9.57 18.01
C VAL A 147 -2.09 10.53 18.58
N THR A 148 -1.68 11.75 18.92
CA THR A 148 -2.60 12.78 19.41
C THR A 148 -3.80 12.95 18.48
N VAL A 149 -5.01 13.02 19.06
CA VAL A 149 -6.30 13.06 18.33
C VAL A 149 -6.37 14.13 17.23
N VAL A 150 -5.63 15.24 17.39
CA VAL A 150 -5.49 16.31 16.38
C VAL A 150 -5.01 15.78 15.02
N PHE A 151 -4.21 14.71 15.02
CA PHE A 151 -3.67 14.10 13.80
C PHE A 151 -4.60 13.07 13.15
N TRP A 152 -5.68 12.65 13.81
CA TRP A 152 -6.57 11.62 13.26
C TRP A 152 -7.32 12.09 12.00
N PRO A 153 -7.96 13.28 11.97
CA PRO A 153 -8.66 13.72 10.76
C PRO A 153 -7.74 13.88 9.54
N PRO A 154 -6.53 14.47 9.66
CA PRO A 154 -5.56 14.50 8.56
C PRO A 154 -5.16 13.10 8.05
N LEU A 155 -4.93 12.13 8.93
CA LEU A 155 -4.57 10.76 8.54
C LEU A 155 -5.70 10.08 7.78
N MET A 156 -6.93 10.20 8.27
CA MET A 156 -8.12 9.66 7.59
C MET A 156 -8.33 10.34 6.23
N ALA A 157 -8.21 11.66 6.17
CA ALA A 157 -8.32 12.42 4.93
C ALA A 157 -7.25 12.02 3.90
N TRP A 158 -6.00 11.82 4.34
CA TRP A 158 -4.91 11.33 3.50
C TRP A 158 -5.22 9.93 2.93
N THR A 159 -5.68 9.00 3.76
CA THR A 159 -6.02 7.63 3.32
C THR A 159 -7.22 7.60 2.38
N VAL A 160 -8.26 8.40 2.64
CA VAL A 160 -9.41 8.52 1.73
C VAL A 160 -8.99 9.13 0.39
N ALA A 161 -8.20 10.21 0.42
CA ALA A 161 -7.64 10.82 -0.79
C ALA A 161 -6.77 9.81 -1.57
N LEU A 162 -6.05 8.92 -0.87
CA LEU A 162 -5.24 7.87 -1.47
C LEU A 162 -6.08 6.86 -2.22
N CYS A 163 -7.12 6.33 -1.59
CA CYS A 163 -8.07 5.42 -2.24
C CYS A 163 -8.66 6.03 -3.52
N ILE A 164 -9.12 7.27 -3.43
CA ILE A 164 -9.72 7.99 -4.57
C ILE A 164 -8.68 8.23 -5.67
N SER A 165 -7.45 8.62 -5.32
CA SER A 165 -6.39 8.89 -6.29
C SER A 165 -6.09 7.69 -7.19
N ARG A 166 -6.15 6.46 -6.65
CA ARG A 166 -5.87 5.23 -7.41
C ARG A 166 -6.90 4.97 -8.51
N LEU A 167 -8.15 5.36 -8.24
CA LEU A 167 -9.25 5.24 -9.19
C LEU A 167 -9.18 6.35 -10.25
N ILE A 168 -9.00 7.61 -9.84
CA ILE A 168 -8.98 8.76 -10.78
C ILE A 168 -7.77 8.69 -11.72
N LEU A 169 -6.60 8.24 -11.24
CA LEU A 169 -5.44 8.00 -12.10
C LEU A 169 -5.60 6.75 -12.99
N TYR A 170 -6.70 6.01 -12.85
CA TYR A 170 -7.02 4.79 -13.58
C TYR A 170 -5.92 3.71 -13.46
N ARG A 171 -5.23 3.68 -12.31
CA ARG A 171 -4.16 2.72 -12.00
C ARG A 171 -4.70 1.40 -11.47
N HIS A 172 -5.86 1.44 -10.82
CA HIS A 172 -6.49 0.30 -10.15
C HIS A 172 -7.99 0.28 -10.38
N HIS A 173 -8.57 -0.91 -10.33
CA HIS A 173 -10.03 -1.09 -10.30
C HIS A 173 -10.59 -0.92 -8.88
N ILE A 174 -11.92 -0.78 -8.76
CA ILE A 174 -12.58 -0.64 -7.46
C ILE A 174 -12.30 -1.86 -6.57
N LEU A 175 -12.37 -3.09 -7.11
CA LEU A 175 -12.04 -4.28 -6.31
C LEU A 175 -10.56 -4.31 -5.87
N ASP A 176 -9.63 -3.71 -6.62
CA ASP A 176 -8.23 -3.63 -6.21
C ASP A 176 -8.05 -2.71 -4.99
N VAL A 177 -8.81 -1.60 -4.95
CA VAL A 177 -8.83 -0.66 -3.82
C VAL A 177 -9.47 -1.32 -2.61
N LEU A 178 -10.64 -1.97 -2.78
CA LEU A 178 -11.29 -2.70 -1.69
C LEU A 178 -10.41 -3.83 -1.13
N GLY A 179 -9.76 -4.59 -2.01
CA GLY A 179 -8.80 -5.62 -1.61
C GLY A 179 -7.61 -5.03 -0.84
N GLY A 180 -7.14 -3.85 -1.24
CA GLY A 180 -6.13 -3.11 -0.49
C GLY A 180 -6.61 -2.70 0.91
N ILE A 181 -7.82 -2.16 1.04
CA ILE A 181 -8.39 -1.77 2.33
C ILE A 181 -8.46 -2.98 3.27
N LEU A 182 -9.03 -4.09 2.78
CA LEU A 182 -9.15 -5.31 3.57
C LEU A 182 -7.78 -5.85 3.99
N LEU A 183 -6.79 -5.82 3.09
CA LEU A 183 -5.44 -6.30 3.39
C LEU A 183 -4.74 -5.40 4.44
N GLY A 184 -4.89 -4.08 4.33
CA GLY A 184 -4.31 -3.15 5.31
C GLY A 184 -4.89 -3.33 6.72
N LEU A 185 -6.21 -3.50 6.82
CA LEU A 185 -6.89 -3.82 8.08
C LEU A 185 -6.48 -5.19 8.63
N PHE A 186 -6.37 -6.19 7.75
CA PHE A 186 -5.89 -7.52 8.13
C PHE A 186 -4.45 -7.47 8.65
N ASN A 187 -3.58 -6.70 8.01
CA ASN A 187 -2.20 -6.52 8.46
C ASN A 187 -2.15 -5.82 9.83
N ALA A 188 -2.99 -4.81 10.05
CA ALA A 188 -3.09 -4.17 11.37
C ALA A 188 -3.55 -5.16 12.46
N LEU A 189 -4.53 -6.01 12.14
CA LEU A 189 -4.97 -7.08 13.05
C LEU A 189 -3.82 -8.07 13.32
N LEU A 190 -3.10 -8.51 12.28
CA LEU A 190 -1.96 -9.41 12.43
C LEU A 190 -0.88 -8.82 13.35
N ILE A 191 -0.55 -7.54 13.16
CA ILE A 191 0.42 -6.84 14.01
C ILE A 191 -0.08 -6.67 15.44
N SER A 192 -1.39 -6.48 15.66
CA SER A 192 -1.95 -6.48 17.02
C SER A 192 -1.81 -7.83 17.74
N ILE A 193 -1.78 -8.93 16.99
CA ILE A 193 -1.59 -10.29 17.54
C ILE A 193 -0.10 -10.57 17.79
N LEU A 194 0.77 -10.13 16.87
CA LEU A 194 2.22 -10.30 16.93
C LEU A 194 2.93 -9.15 17.68
N TRP A 195 2.20 -8.42 18.50
CA TRP A 195 2.65 -7.16 19.07
C TRP A 195 3.87 -7.35 19.97
N PHE A 196 4.95 -6.64 19.65
CA PHE A 196 6.13 -6.55 20.52
C PHE A 196 5.86 -5.55 21.62
N ASP A 197 6.02 -5.97 22.86
CA ASP A 197 5.98 -5.07 24.02
C ASP A 197 7.26 -4.22 24.10
N GLN A 198 7.28 -3.29 25.06
CA GLN A 198 8.37 -2.36 25.25
C GLN A 198 9.70 -3.07 25.53
N GLU A 199 9.69 -4.09 26.40
CA GLU A 199 10.88 -4.87 26.74
C GLU A 199 11.39 -5.68 25.55
N GLY A 200 10.51 -6.36 24.81
CA GLY A 200 10.86 -7.08 23.59
C GLY A 200 11.42 -6.18 22.50
N SER A 201 10.91 -4.95 22.39
CA SER A 201 11.39 -3.97 21.41
C SER A 201 12.77 -3.42 21.76
N ILE A 202 13.02 -3.13 23.04
CA ILE A 202 14.36 -2.76 23.55
C ILE A 202 15.35 -3.91 23.32
N TRP A 203 14.95 -5.13 23.68
CA TRP A 203 15.79 -6.32 23.47
C TRP A 203 16.18 -6.48 22.01
N LEU A 204 15.24 -6.35 21.08
CA LEU A 204 15.51 -6.49 19.65
C LEU A 204 16.49 -5.43 19.14
N ILE A 205 16.30 -4.17 19.53
CA ILE A 205 17.18 -3.08 19.09
C ILE A 205 18.58 -3.22 19.67
N ASN A 206 18.70 -3.58 20.95
CA ASN A 206 19.99 -3.84 21.58
C ASN A 206 20.71 -5.02 20.91
N TRP A 207 19.99 -6.12 20.62
CA TRP A 207 20.55 -7.27 19.93
C TRP A 207 21.13 -6.89 18.55
N ILE A 208 20.40 -6.09 17.76
CA ILE A 208 20.86 -5.59 16.46
C ILE A 208 22.06 -4.65 16.60
N THR A 209 22.11 -3.86 17.68
CA THR A 209 23.14 -2.83 17.88
C THR A 209 24.42 -3.40 18.48
N ASP A 210 24.33 -4.36 19.40
CA ASP A 210 25.46 -5.05 20.00
C ASP A 210 26.25 -5.85 18.95
N GLU A 211 25.57 -6.45 17.97
CA GLU A 211 26.24 -7.06 16.80
C GLU A 211 27.05 -6.03 15.98
N ARG A 212 26.60 -4.77 15.90
CA ARG A 212 27.37 -3.71 15.23
C ARG A 212 28.63 -3.35 15.98
N VAL A 213 28.58 -3.29 17.31
CA VAL A 213 29.75 -2.97 18.15
C VAL A 213 30.77 -4.10 18.06
N ALA A 214 30.33 -5.35 18.19
CA ALA A 214 31.19 -6.52 18.03
C ALA A 214 31.81 -6.57 16.62
N GLY A 215 31.02 -6.38 15.56
CA GLY A 215 31.51 -6.39 14.17
C GLY A 215 32.53 -5.29 13.85
N ALA A 216 32.46 -4.12 14.51
CA ALA A 216 33.43 -3.04 14.35
C ALA A 216 34.77 -3.33 15.04
N GLU A 217 34.76 -4.11 16.13
CA GLU A 217 35.97 -4.47 16.89
C GLU A 217 36.86 -5.48 16.15
N TYR A 218 36.29 -6.32 15.28
CA TYR A 218 37.06 -7.28 14.44
C TYR A 218 37.60 -6.66 13.14
N ALA A 219 37.29 -5.40 12.85
CA ALA A 219 37.72 -4.70 11.64
C ALA A 219 38.94 -3.78 11.84
N VAL A 220 39.61 -3.89 13.00
CA VAL A 220 40.85 -3.15 13.34
C VAL A 220 42.06 -4.08 13.33
#